data_AF-A8BWH9-F1
#
_entry.id   AF-A8BWH9-F1
#
_cell.length_a   1.000
_cell.length_b   1.000
_cell.length_c   1.000
_cell.angle_alpha   90.00
_cell.angle_beta   90.00
_cell.angle_gamma   90.00
#
_symmetry.space_group_name_H-M   'P 1'
#
loop_
_entity.id
_entity.type
_entity.pdbx_description
1 polymer ?
#
loop_
_entity_poly.entity_id
_entity_poly.type
_entity_poly.pdbx_seq_one_letter_code
_entity_poly.pdbx_strand_id
1 'polypeptide(L)'
;TRDIPNVGEDALRNLDERGIIRVGAEVKDGDLLVGKVTPKGVTELTAEERLLHAIFGEKAREVRDTSLRVPHGGGGIILDVKVFNREDGDELPPGVNQLVRAYIVQKRKISEGDKMAGRHGNKGVISRILPEEDMPYLPDGTPIDIMLNPLGVPSRMNIGQVLELHLGMAARYLGIHIATPVFDGAREEDVWGTIEEAGMANDAKTILYDGRTGEPFDNRVSVGVMYMIKLA
;
A
#
# COMPACT_ATOMS: atom_id res chain seq x y z
N THR A 1 29.29 -3.74 -12.80
CA THR A 1 30.28 -4.76 -12.37
C THR A 1 29.91 -5.23 -10.98
N ARG A 2 30.17 -6.50 -10.67
CA ARG A 2 29.96 -7.08 -9.33
C ARG A 2 31.09 -6.76 -8.33
N ASP A 3 32.27 -6.38 -8.82
CA ASP A 3 33.40 -5.98 -7.97
C ASP A 3 33.21 -4.55 -7.43
N ILE A 4 32.56 -4.44 -6.28
CA ILE A 4 32.23 -3.17 -5.62
C ILE A 4 33.09 -3.06 -4.35
N PRO A 5 33.82 -1.95 -4.13
CA PRO A 5 34.66 -1.77 -2.95
C PRO A 5 33.81 -1.73 -1.66
N ASN A 6 34.33 -2.32 -0.57
CA ASN A 6 33.76 -2.24 0.78
C ASN A 6 32.33 -2.81 0.91
N VAL A 7 31.95 -3.76 0.04
CA VAL A 7 30.65 -4.44 0.09
C VAL A 7 30.88 -5.92 0.42
N GLY A 8 30.18 -6.43 1.44
CA GLY A 8 30.25 -7.85 1.84
C GLY A 8 29.55 -8.79 0.86
N GLU A 9 29.88 -10.09 0.91
CA GLU A 9 29.33 -11.09 -0.02
C GLU A 9 27.79 -11.20 0.05
N ASP A 10 27.21 -11.01 1.23
CA ASP A 10 25.76 -11.06 1.44
C ASP A 10 25.01 -10.04 0.56
N ALA A 11 25.56 -8.83 0.44
CA ALA A 11 24.97 -7.77 -0.39
C ALA A 11 25.13 -8.04 -1.89
N LEU A 12 26.09 -8.88 -2.28
CA LEU A 12 26.33 -9.28 -3.67
C LEU A 12 25.57 -10.55 -4.07
N ARG A 13 24.88 -11.20 -3.12
CA ARG A 13 24.24 -12.51 -3.32
C ARG A 13 23.21 -12.53 -4.44
N ASN A 14 22.46 -11.45 -4.61
CA ASN A 14 21.39 -11.36 -5.61
C ASN A 14 21.84 -10.72 -6.94
N LEU A 15 23.10 -10.28 -7.04
CA LEU A 15 23.67 -9.71 -8.25
C LEU A 15 24.25 -10.81 -9.15
N ASP A 16 24.03 -10.69 -10.45
CA ASP A 16 24.68 -11.51 -11.46
C ASP A 16 26.17 -11.15 -11.65
N GLU A 17 26.84 -11.84 -12.58
CA GLU A 17 28.25 -11.59 -12.90
C GLU A 17 28.52 -10.16 -13.41
N ARG A 18 27.51 -9.52 -14.02
CA ARG A 18 27.59 -8.14 -14.51
C ARG A 18 27.36 -7.12 -13.38
N GLY A 19 26.91 -7.58 -12.22
CA GLY A 19 26.54 -6.76 -11.07
C GLY A 19 25.11 -6.22 -11.15
N ILE A 20 24.21 -6.90 -11.87
CA ILE A 20 22.81 -6.51 -12.03
C ILE A 20 21.93 -7.45 -11.20
N ILE A 21 20.94 -6.90 -10.51
CA ILE A 21 20.00 -7.67 -9.70
C ILE A 21 19.20 -8.66 -10.56
N ARG A 22 19.03 -9.89 -10.07
CA ARG A 22 18.18 -10.90 -10.73
C ARG A 22 16.68 -10.59 -10.58
N VAL A 23 15.92 -10.92 -11.61
CA VAL A 23 14.44 -10.91 -11.57
C VAL A 23 13.94 -11.93 -10.54
N GLY A 24 12.91 -11.56 -9.78
CA GLY A 24 12.34 -12.37 -8.69
C GLY A 24 13.09 -12.25 -7.36
N ALA A 25 14.18 -11.47 -7.28
CA ALA A 25 14.81 -11.19 -6.00
C ALA A 25 13.89 -10.32 -5.12
N GLU A 26 13.78 -10.68 -3.84
CA GLU A 26 13.24 -9.80 -2.81
C GLU A 26 14.34 -8.85 -2.33
N VAL A 27 14.05 -7.56 -2.33
CA VAL A 27 15.00 -6.50 -2.01
C VAL A 27 14.43 -5.59 -0.93
N LYS A 28 15.30 -5.13 -0.03
CA LYS A 28 15.01 -4.19 1.05
C LYS A 28 15.68 -2.86 0.80
N ASP A 29 15.30 -1.85 1.58
CA ASP A 29 15.88 -0.52 1.53
C ASP A 29 17.42 -0.58 1.66
N GLY A 30 18.13 0.06 0.73
CA GLY A 30 19.60 0.08 0.71
C GLY A 30 20.28 -1.10 0.01
N ASP A 31 19.54 -2.15 -0.36
CA ASP A 31 20.07 -3.27 -1.15
C ASP A 31 20.55 -2.79 -2.53
N LEU A 32 21.55 -3.48 -3.07
CA LEU A 32 22.13 -3.16 -4.37
C LEU A 32 21.24 -3.66 -5.50
N LEU A 33 20.87 -2.76 -6.41
CA LEU A 33 20.16 -3.09 -7.65
C LEU A 33 21.13 -3.23 -8.82
N VAL A 34 22.08 -2.30 -8.93
CA VAL A 34 23.07 -2.29 -10.02
C VAL A 34 24.41 -1.83 -9.48
N GLY A 35 25.40 -2.70 -9.54
CA GLY A 35 26.79 -2.44 -9.19
C GLY A 35 27.44 -1.50 -10.21
N LYS A 36 27.79 -0.30 -9.76
CA LYS A 36 28.46 0.73 -10.55
C LYS A 36 29.63 1.30 -9.76
N VAL A 37 30.80 1.33 -10.39
CA VAL A 37 32.00 1.93 -9.85
C VAL A 37 32.45 3.07 -10.74
N THR A 38 33.00 4.11 -10.13
CA THR A 38 33.55 5.27 -10.85
C THR A 38 35.00 5.43 -10.45
N PRO A 39 35.93 5.60 -11.41
CA PRO A 39 37.32 5.88 -11.08
C PRO A 39 37.40 7.14 -10.21
N LYS A 40 38.12 7.03 -9.10
CA LYS A 40 38.43 8.15 -8.22
C LYS A 40 39.74 8.76 -8.70
N GLY A 41 39.80 10.08 -8.79
CA GLY A 41 41.08 10.77 -9.01
C GLY A 41 42.06 10.47 -7.88
N VAL A 42 43.37 10.55 -8.16
CA VAL A 42 44.41 10.35 -7.15
C VAL A 42 44.30 11.49 -6.12
N THR A 43 43.73 11.19 -4.96
CA THR A 43 43.71 12.08 -3.81
C THR A 43 44.94 11.80 -2.95
N GLU A 44 45.70 12.83 -2.59
CA GLU A 44 46.76 12.69 -1.59
C GLU A 44 46.15 12.27 -0.24
N LEU A 45 46.56 11.11 0.26
CA LEU A 45 46.15 10.59 1.56
C LEU A 45 46.79 11.41 2.68
N THR A 46 46.06 11.64 3.78
CA THR A 46 46.60 12.30 4.98
C THR A 46 47.65 11.41 5.68
N ALA A 47 48.40 11.97 6.64
CA ALA A 47 49.42 11.21 7.37
C ALA A 47 48.82 10.02 8.14
N GLU A 48 47.62 10.18 8.69
CA GLU A 48 46.85 9.16 9.41
C GLU A 48 46.37 8.05 8.48
N GLU A 49 45.84 8.40 7.31
CA GLU A 49 45.41 7.42 6.30
C GLU A 49 46.60 6.63 5.73
N ARG A 50 47.74 7.29 5.51
CA ARG A 50 48.99 6.62 5.11
C ARG A 50 49.46 5.62 6.16
N LEU A 51 49.36 5.97 7.44
CA LEU A 51 49.70 5.06 8.54
C LEU A 51 48.75 3.86 8.58
N LEU A 52 47.44 4.08 8.47
CA LEU A 52 46.44 3.02 8.40
C LEU A 52 46.70 2.07 7.22
N HIS A 53 46.99 2.61 6.04
CA HIS A 53 47.36 1.83 4.86
C HIS A 53 48.63 0.99 5.08
N ALA A 54 49.64 1.54 5.76
CA ALA A 54 50.88 0.83 6.07
C ALA A 54 50.68 -0.31 7.09
N ILE A 55 49.76 -0.14 8.05
CA ILE A 55 49.46 -1.14 9.09
C ILE A 55 48.60 -2.29 8.54
N PHE A 56 47.53 -1.97 7.82
CA PHE A 56 46.55 -2.96 7.36
C PHE A 56 46.88 -3.55 5.98
N GLY A 57 47.83 -2.96 5.24
CA GLY A 57 48.24 -3.43 3.92
C GLY A 57 47.13 -3.37 2.86
N GLU A 58 45.99 -2.77 3.18
CA GLU A 58 44.90 -2.57 2.23
C GLU A 58 45.38 -1.64 1.13
N LYS A 59 45.34 -2.05 -0.14
CA LYS A 59 45.54 -1.10 -1.23
C LYS A 59 44.31 -0.21 -1.31
N ALA A 60 44.49 1.12 -1.28
CA ALA A 60 43.41 2.04 -1.59
C ALA A 60 42.86 1.68 -2.98
N ARG A 61 41.65 1.13 -3.04
CA ARG A 61 41.00 0.88 -4.33
C ARG A 61 40.77 2.24 -4.99
N GLU A 62 41.27 2.39 -6.22
CA GLU A 62 41.16 3.64 -7.01
C GLU A 62 39.74 3.91 -7.52
N VAL A 63 38.73 3.19 -7.02
CA VAL A 63 37.34 3.27 -7.47
C VAL A 63 36.41 3.61 -6.32
N ARG A 64 35.41 4.44 -6.62
CA ARG A 64 34.32 4.80 -5.71
C ARG A 64 33.06 4.03 -6.09
N ASP A 65 32.35 3.52 -5.08
CA ASP A 65 31.01 2.96 -5.25
C ASP A 65 30.01 4.09 -5.65
N THR A 66 29.39 3.95 -6.82
CA THR A 66 28.29 4.80 -7.31
C THR A 66 27.09 3.94 -7.73
N SER A 67 26.95 2.76 -7.11
CA SER A 67 25.91 1.77 -7.40
C SER A 67 24.51 2.30 -7.14
N LEU A 68 23.56 1.79 -7.94
CA LEU A 68 22.14 2.03 -7.72
C LEU A 68 21.66 1.13 -6.57
N ARG A 69 21.03 1.75 -5.57
CA ARG A 69 20.45 1.06 -4.41
C ARG A 69 18.94 1.28 -4.36
N VAL A 70 18.25 0.37 -3.69
CA VAL A 70 16.82 0.50 -3.41
C VAL A 70 16.60 1.78 -2.58
N PRO A 71 15.71 2.69 -3.02
CA PRO A 71 15.40 3.89 -2.24
C PRO A 71 14.66 3.51 -0.95
N HIS A 72 14.71 4.39 0.05
CA HIS A 72 13.99 4.19 1.30
C HIS A 72 12.47 4.05 1.06
N GLY A 73 11.85 3.04 1.67
CA GLY A 73 10.46 2.65 1.47
C GLY A 73 10.17 1.96 0.13
N GLY A 74 11.20 1.71 -0.68
CA GLY A 74 11.12 1.13 -2.01
C GLY A 74 11.31 -0.39 -2.07
N GLY A 75 11.46 -1.05 -0.92
CA GLY A 75 11.57 -2.50 -0.85
C GLY A 75 10.40 -3.23 -1.51
N GLY A 76 10.67 -4.41 -2.06
CA GLY A 76 9.70 -5.20 -2.80
C GLY A 76 10.36 -6.34 -3.58
N ILE A 77 9.69 -6.80 -4.63
CA ILE A 77 10.17 -7.88 -5.49
C ILE A 77 10.56 -7.30 -6.85
N ILE A 78 11.73 -7.67 -7.37
CA ILE A 78 12.14 -7.31 -8.73
C ILE A 78 11.23 -8.01 -9.73
N LEU A 79 10.39 -7.24 -10.42
CA LEU A 79 9.51 -7.74 -11.47
C LEU A 79 10.26 -7.94 -12.78
N ASP A 80 11.07 -6.95 -13.16
CA ASP A 80 11.75 -6.93 -14.46
C ASP A 80 13.00 -6.06 -14.39
N VAL A 81 13.98 -6.37 -15.22
CA VAL A 81 15.21 -5.58 -15.39
C VAL A 81 15.49 -5.39 -16.87
N LYS A 82 15.48 -4.14 -17.32
CA LYS A 82 15.75 -3.77 -18.71
C LYS A 82 17.12 -3.13 -18.81
N VAL A 83 17.94 -3.64 -19.72
CA VAL A 83 19.27 -3.14 -20.02
C VAL A 83 19.23 -2.55 -21.42
N PHE A 84 19.62 -1.29 -21.55
CA PHE A 84 19.71 -0.56 -22.82
C PHE A 84 21.18 -0.24 -23.08
N ASN A 85 21.67 -0.53 -24.28
CA ASN A 85 23.06 -0.30 -24.66
C ASN A 85 23.12 0.58 -25.91
N ARG A 86 24.07 1.52 -25.94
CA ARG A 86 24.28 2.35 -27.13
C ARG A 86 24.69 1.53 -28.35
N GLU A 87 25.43 0.45 -28.15
CA GLU A 87 25.92 -0.44 -29.22
C GLU A 87 24.78 -1.20 -29.92
N ASP A 88 23.70 -1.50 -29.19
CA ASP A 88 22.53 -2.22 -29.71
C ASP A 88 21.56 -1.28 -30.47
N GLY A 89 21.89 0.01 -30.58
CA GLY A 89 21.08 1.01 -31.27
C GLY A 89 20.03 1.70 -30.39
N ASP A 90 20.06 1.50 -29.07
CA ASP A 90 19.15 2.19 -28.15
C ASP A 90 19.46 3.70 -28.05
N GLU A 91 18.41 4.52 -28.08
CA GLU A 91 18.54 5.97 -27.83
C GLU A 91 18.84 6.24 -26.35
N LEU A 92 20.09 6.66 -26.08
CA LEU A 92 20.57 6.99 -24.74
C LEU A 92 21.01 8.45 -24.64
N PRO A 93 20.85 9.09 -23.46
CA PRO A 93 21.36 10.46 -23.24
C PRO A 93 22.85 10.60 -23.57
N PRO A 94 23.30 11.78 -24.03
CA PRO A 94 24.72 12.01 -24.31
C PRO A 94 25.61 11.64 -23.12
N GLY A 95 26.70 10.92 -23.38
CA GLY A 95 27.63 10.46 -22.33
C GLY A 95 27.22 9.20 -21.56
N VAL A 96 26.03 8.63 -21.81
CA VAL A 96 25.59 7.35 -21.20
C VAL A 96 25.86 6.18 -22.16
N ASN A 97 26.70 5.22 -21.76
CA ASN A 97 27.00 4.04 -22.58
C ASN A 97 25.98 2.91 -22.41
N GLN A 98 25.48 2.74 -21.18
CA GLN A 98 24.51 1.71 -20.82
C GLN A 98 23.57 2.27 -19.75
N LEU A 99 22.28 1.95 -19.87
CA LEU A 99 21.25 2.28 -18.89
C LEU A 99 20.57 1.00 -18.41
N VAL A 100 20.50 0.82 -17.09
CA VAL A 100 19.79 -0.31 -16.48
C VAL A 100 18.59 0.22 -15.71
N ARG A 101 17.40 -0.31 -15.99
CA ARG A 101 16.15 0.00 -15.29
C ARG A 101 15.65 -1.25 -14.58
N ALA A 102 15.57 -1.20 -13.26
CA ALA A 102 14.96 -2.25 -12.44
C ALA A 102 13.55 -1.82 -12.03
N TYR A 103 12.56 -2.69 -12.26
CA TYR A 103 11.18 -2.49 -11.87
C TYR A 103 10.91 -3.26 -10.58
N ILE A 104 10.58 -2.53 -9.52
CA ILE A 104 10.25 -3.11 -8.21
C ILE A 104 8.75 -3.06 -8.02
N VAL A 105 8.14 -4.20 -7.69
CA VAL A 105 6.73 -4.28 -7.30
C VAL A 105 6.64 -4.39 -5.79
N GLN A 106 5.84 -3.52 -5.20
CA GLN A 106 5.56 -3.49 -3.77
C GLN A 106 4.09 -3.80 -3.52
N LYS A 107 3.82 -4.83 -2.72
CA LYS A 107 2.45 -5.12 -2.25
C LYS A 107 2.20 -4.35 -0.96
N ARG A 108 1.54 -3.20 -1.06
CA ARG A 108 1.12 -2.41 0.11
C ARG A 108 -0.22 -2.91 0.64
N LYS A 109 -0.22 -3.50 1.84
CA LYS A 109 -1.46 -3.79 2.57
C LYS A 109 -2.04 -2.50 3.15
N ILE A 110 -3.29 -2.58 3.59
CA ILE A 110 -3.91 -1.48 4.33
C ILE A 110 -3.28 -1.38 5.72
N SER A 111 -3.00 -0.17 6.17
CA SER A 111 -2.39 0.11 7.46
C SER A 111 -3.03 1.31 8.16
N GLU A 112 -2.84 1.40 9.47
CA GLU A 112 -3.16 2.60 10.22
C GLU A 112 -2.45 3.82 9.62
N GLY A 113 -3.17 4.94 9.52
CA GLY A 113 -2.68 6.12 8.80
C GLY A 113 -3.06 6.17 7.31
N ASP A 114 -3.49 5.06 6.71
CA ASP A 114 -4.01 5.08 5.34
C ASP A 114 -5.31 5.87 5.25
N LYS A 115 -5.49 6.56 4.14
CA LYS A 115 -6.66 7.40 3.89
C LYS A 115 -7.72 6.64 3.11
N MET A 116 -8.93 6.63 3.63
CA MET A 116 -10.10 5.99 3.03
C MET A 116 -11.17 7.04 2.71
N ALA A 117 -11.99 6.75 1.72
CA ALA A 117 -13.12 7.60 1.36
C ALA A 117 -14.31 6.80 0.84
N GLY A 118 -15.52 7.24 1.16
CA GLY A 118 -16.73 6.82 0.46
C GLY A 118 -17.02 7.74 -0.73
N ARG A 119 -18.05 7.37 -1.52
CA ARG A 119 -18.47 8.12 -2.71
C ARG A 119 -19.17 9.44 -2.39
N HIS A 120 -19.62 9.62 -1.14
CA HIS A 120 -20.37 10.79 -0.67
C HIS A 120 -19.48 11.87 -0.01
N GLY A 121 -18.18 11.88 -0.32
CA GLY A 121 -17.23 12.87 0.20
C GLY A 121 -16.85 12.66 1.67
N ASN A 122 -17.34 11.59 2.32
CA ASN A 122 -16.87 11.15 3.62
C ASN A 122 -15.44 10.61 3.48
N LYS A 123 -14.49 11.30 4.12
CA LYS A 123 -13.07 10.93 4.13
C LYS A 123 -12.64 10.67 5.56
N GLY A 124 -11.79 9.68 5.75
CA GLY A 124 -11.24 9.30 7.04
C GLY A 124 -9.82 8.77 6.90
N VAL A 125 -9.10 8.77 8.02
CA VAL A 125 -7.83 8.07 8.16
C VAL A 125 -8.08 6.88 9.07
N ILE A 126 -7.52 5.71 8.74
CA ILE A 126 -7.65 4.52 9.58
C ILE A 126 -6.92 4.78 10.90
N SER A 127 -7.67 4.80 11.99
CA SER A 127 -7.15 5.07 13.33
C SER A 127 -6.65 3.81 14.02
N ARG A 128 -7.31 2.67 13.78
CA ARG A 128 -6.97 1.39 14.39
C ARG A 128 -7.46 0.23 13.54
N ILE A 129 -6.69 -0.84 13.48
CA ILE A 129 -7.13 -2.15 12.94
C ILE A 129 -7.34 -3.08 14.14
N LEU A 130 -8.58 -3.52 14.35
CA LEU A 130 -8.93 -4.42 15.46
C LEU A 130 -8.93 -5.89 15.00
N PRO A 131 -8.66 -6.84 15.92
CA PRO A 131 -8.98 -8.24 15.72
C PRO A 131 -10.50 -8.44 15.47
N GLU A 132 -10.86 -9.51 14.77
CA GLU A 132 -12.25 -9.80 14.39
C GLU A 132 -13.13 -10.04 15.61
N GLU A 133 -12.59 -10.72 16.62
CA GLU A 133 -13.24 -11.02 17.90
C GLU A 133 -13.58 -9.77 18.74
N ASP A 134 -12.87 -8.67 18.50
CA ASP A 134 -13.09 -7.40 19.20
C ASP A 134 -14.14 -6.51 18.50
N MET A 135 -14.49 -6.84 17.25
CA MET A 135 -15.44 -6.04 16.49
C MET A 135 -16.88 -6.29 16.97
N PRO A 136 -17.73 -5.26 16.97
CA PRO A 136 -19.16 -5.47 17.10
C PRO A 136 -19.67 -6.46 16.06
N TYR A 137 -20.67 -7.26 16.43
CA TYR A 137 -21.23 -8.28 15.55
C TYR A 137 -22.76 -8.23 15.50
N LEU A 138 -23.29 -8.71 14.38
CA LEU A 138 -24.72 -8.84 14.10
C LEU A 138 -25.34 -10.01 14.88
N PRO A 139 -26.68 -10.08 15.03
CA PRO A 139 -27.33 -11.17 15.75
C PRO A 139 -27.06 -12.57 15.17
N ASP A 140 -26.65 -12.67 13.91
CA ASP A 140 -26.25 -13.91 13.25
C ASP A 140 -24.77 -14.30 13.50
N GLY A 141 -24.03 -13.50 14.28
CA GLY A 141 -22.61 -13.68 14.57
C GLY A 141 -21.66 -13.00 13.60
N THR A 142 -22.16 -12.36 12.54
CA THR A 142 -21.29 -11.73 11.53
C THR A 142 -20.64 -10.46 12.11
N PRO A 143 -19.29 -10.36 12.13
CA PRO A 143 -18.61 -9.16 12.61
C PRO A 143 -18.73 -8.00 11.60
N ILE A 144 -18.66 -6.78 12.12
CA ILE A 144 -18.64 -5.56 11.30
C ILE A 144 -17.23 -5.32 10.75
N ASP A 145 -17.12 -4.90 9.49
CA ASP A 145 -15.83 -4.62 8.85
C ASP A 145 -15.28 -3.22 9.19
N ILE A 146 -16.15 -2.20 9.19
CA ILE A 146 -15.75 -0.78 9.34
C ILE A 146 -16.76 -0.05 10.22
N MET A 147 -16.27 0.64 11.25
CA MET A 147 -17.06 1.54 12.08
C MET A 147 -16.84 3.00 11.67
N LEU A 148 -17.93 3.73 11.41
CA LEU A 148 -17.90 5.15 11.05
C LEU A 148 -18.58 5.99 12.13
N ASN A 149 -18.03 7.19 12.38
CA ASN A 149 -18.62 8.12 13.35
C ASN A 149 -19.91 8.77 12.76
N PRO A 150 -21.08 8.59 13.40
CA PRO A 150 -22.34 9.13 12.89
C PRO A 150 -22.38 10.66 12.85
N LEU A 151 -21.60 11.36 13.69
CA LEU A 151 -21.59 12.83 13.75
C LEU A 151 -21.08 13.49 12.46
N GLY A 152 -20.37 12.74 11.62
CA GLY A 152 -19.86 13.20 10.33
C GLY A 152 -20.95 13.38 9.26
N VAL A 153 -22.14 12.82 9.46
CA VAL A 153 -23.23 12.87 8.47
C VAL A 153 -24.07 14.15 8.60
N PRO A 154 -24.64 14.49 9.78
CA PRO A 154 -25.50 15.67 9.90
C PRO A 154 -24.75 16.97 9.63
N SER A 155 -23.50 17.06 10.09
CA SER A 155 -22.66 18.25 9.93
C SER A 155 -22.27 18.56 8.49
N ARG A 156 -22.20 17.53 7.62
CA ARG A 156 -21.80 17.66 6.21
C ARG A 156 -22.96 17.55 5.24
N MET A 157 -24.17 17.27 5.73
CA MET A 157 -25.39 17.09 4.95
C MET A 157 -25.27 16.07 3.80
N ASN A 158 -24.39 15.07 3.95
CA ASN A 158 -24.20 14.02 2.96
C ASN A 158 -25.04 12.77 3.29
N ILE A 159 -26.36 12.97 3.35
CA ILE A 159 -27.34 11.94 3.74
C ILE A 159 -27.36 10.73 2.80
N GLY A 160 -26.95 10.92 1.54
CA GLY A 160 -26.90 9.85 0.54
C GLY A 160 -26.09 8.62 0.97
N GLN A 161 -25.09 8.78 1.84
CA GLN A 161 -24.32 7.64 2.35
C GLN A 161 -25.16 6.72 3.26
N VAL A 162 -26.17 7.26 3.95
CA VAL A 162 -27.07 6.49 4.80
C VAL A 162 -28.06 5.72 3.94
N LEU A 163 -28.58 6.36 2.88
CA LEU A 163 -29.43 5.71 1.90
C LEU A 163 -28.67 4.59 1.17
N GLU A 164 -27.42 4.83 0.76
CA GLU A 164 -26.52 3.82 0.19
C GLU A 164 -26.33 2.64 1.15
N LEU A 165 -26.08 2.93 2.44
CA LEU A 165 -25.86 1.92 3.47
C LEU A 165 -27.08 1.00 3.64
N HIS A 166 -28.28 1.56 3.75
CA HIS A 166 -29.50 0.76 3.90
C HIS A 166 -29.84 -0.03 2.63
N LEU A 167 -29.80 0.63 1.47
CA LEU A 167 -30.12 0.00 0.19
C LEU A 167 -29.09 -1.09 -0.18
N GLY A 168 -27.82 -0.87 0.15
CA GLY A 168 -26.75 -1.85 -0.02
C GLY A 168 -26.93 -3.07 0.88
N MET A 169 -27.45 -2.90 2.10
CA MET A 169 -27.78 -4.04 2.97
C MET A 169 -28.96 -4.85 2.43
N ALA A 170 -30.03 -4.17 2.02
CA ALA A 170 -31.19 -4.82 1.43
C ALA A 170 -30.82 -5.59 0.16
N ALA A 171 -29.97 -4.98 -0.70
CA ALA A 171 -29.42 -5.64 -1.88
C ALA A 171 -28.63 -6.91 -1.54
N ARG A 172 -27.83 -6.89 -0.47
CA ARG A 172 -27.06 -8.05 0.00
C ARG A 172 -27.97 -9.19 0.45
N TYR A 173 -29.04 -8.91 1.19
CA TYR A 173 -29.99 -9.92 1.64
C TYR A 173 -30.80 -10.52 0.50
N LEU A 174 -31.22 -9.70 -0.46
CA LEU A 174 -31.97 -10.15 -1.64
C LEU A 174 -31.07 -10.81 -2.71
N GLY A 175 -29.75 -10.66 -2.62
CA GLY A 175 -28.80 -11.17 -3.62
C GLY A 175 -28.89 -10.45 -4.96
N ILE A 176 -29.31 -9.19 -4.95
CA ILE A 176 -29.52 -8.37 -6.16
C ILE A 176 -28.46 -7.28 -6.29
N HIS A 177 -28.33 -6.74 -7.51
CA HIS A 177 -27.55 -5.54 -7.76
C HIS A 177 -28.50 -4.39 -8.04
N ILE A 178 -28.26 -3.24 -7.40
CA ILE A 178 -29.10 -2.05 -7.54
C ILE A 178 -28.34 -0.97 -8.29
N ALA A 179 -29.00 -0.37 -9.28
CA ALA A 179 -28.51 0.80 -9.99
C ALA A 179 -29.42 1.99 -9.67
N THR A 180 -28.83 3.10 -9.23
CA THR A 180 -29.53 4.36 -8.96
C THR A 180 -28.90 5.45 -9.85
N PRO A 181 -29.54 5.80 -10.99
CA PRO A 181 -29.03 6.82 -11.89
C PRO A 181 -28.89 8.19 -11.21
N VAL A 182 -27.95 9.00 -11.71
CA VAL A 182 -27.77 10.37 -11.21
C VAL A 182 -28.98 11.21 -11.62
N PHE A 183 -29.63 11.86 -10.67
CA PHE A 183 -30.84 12.70 -10.82
C PHE A 183 -32.15 11.98 -11.19
N ASP A 184 -32.12 10.68 -11.47
CA ASP A 184 -33.31 9.84 -11.68
C ASP A 184 -33.15 8.51 -10.92
N GLY A 185 -32.74 8.65 -9.66
CA GLY A 185 -32.40 7.52 -8.79
C GLY A 185 -33.60 7.00 -7.99
N ALA A 186 -33.34 5.95 -7.21
CA ALA A 186 -34.27 5.41 -6.24
C ALA A 186 -34.77 6.51 -5.29
N ARG A 187 -36.09 6.60 -5.14
CA ARG A 187 -36.75 7.50 -4.19
C ARG A 187 -36.79 6.87 -2.81
N GLU A 188 -37.20 7.67 -1.83
CA GLU A 188 -37.34 7.20 -0.45
C GLU A 188 -38.32 6.02 -0.33
N GLU A 189 -39.44 6.07 -1.07
CA GLU A 189 -40.42 4.98 -1.15
C GLU A 189 -39.81 3.67 -1.69
N ASP A 190 -38.96 3.76 -2.71
CA ASP A 190 -38.28 2.59 -3.28
C ASP A 190 -37.28 1.99 -2.29
N VAL A 191 -36.55 2.84 -1.56
CA VAL A 191 -35.58 2.41 -0.54
C VAL A 191 -36.30 1.67 0.59
N TRP A 192 -37.35 2.25 1.16
CA TRP A 192 -38.10 1.63 2.25
C TRP A 192 -38.85 0.37 1.79
N GLY A 193 -39.40 0.37 0.56
CA GLY A 193 -40.00 -0.82 -0.02
C GLY A 193 -39.01 -1.98 -0.20
N THR A 194 -37.78 -1.68 -0.63
CA THR A 194 -36.72 -2.69 -0.77
C THR A 194 -36.27 -3.23 0.60
N ILE A 195 -36.20 -2.37 1.62
CA ILE A 195 -35.86 -2.74 3.00
C ILE A 195 -36.93 -3.68 3.57
N GLU A 196 -38.21 -3.39 3.35
CA GLU A 196 -39.32 -4.25 3.75
C GLU A 196 -39.28 -5.60 3.01
N GLU A 197 -39.06 -5.59 1.69
CA GLU A 197 -38.91 -6.81 0.88
C GLU A 197 -37.73 -7.69 1.36
N ALA A 198 -36.63 -7.06 1.79
CA ALA A 198 -35.47 -7.73 2.37
C ALA A 198 -35.70 -8.26 3.79
N GLY A 199 -36.88 -8.05 4.39
CA GLY A 199 -37.20 -8.46 5.75
C GLY A 199 -36.43 -7.69 6.83
N MET A 200 -35.91 -6.51 6.49
CA MET A 200 -35.22 -5.63 7.44
C MET A 200 -36.25 -4.85 8.28
N ALA A 201 -35.81 -4.32 9.42
CA ALA A 201 -36.68 -3.48 10.24
C ALA A 201 -37.01 -2.14 9.56
N ASN A 202 -38.18 -1.58 9.87
CA ASN A 202 -38.68 -0.33 9.28
C ASN A 202 -37.80 0.90 9.57
N ASP A 203 -36.94 0.84 10.58
CA ASP A 203 -35.96 1.90 10.88
C ASP A 203 -34.59 1.64 10.24
N ALA A 204 -34.44 0.53 9.51
CA ALA A 204 -33.21 0.03 8.90
C ALA A 204 -32.03 -0.14 9.88
N LYS A 205 -32.33 -0.28 11.18
CA LYS A 205 -31.34 -0.50 12.22
C LYS A 205 -31.43 -1.92 12.76
N THR A 206 -30.35 -2.37 13.37
CA THR A 206 -30.30 -3.67 14.04
C THR A 206 -29.64 -3.55 15.41
N ILE A 207 -29.83 -4.56 16.25
CA ILE A 207 -29.09 -4.69 17.50
C ILE A 207 -27.69 -5.19 17.13
N LEU A 208 -26.68 -4.55 17.71
CA LEU A 208 -25.31 -5.04 17.68
C LEU A 208 -24.93 -5.55 19.07
N TYR A 209 -23.96 -6.45 19.10
CA TYR A 209 -23.36 -6.95 20.32
C TYR A 209 -21.89 -6.53 20.36
N ASP A 210 -21.38 -6.16 21.53
CA ASP A 210 -19.97 -5.87 21.73
C ASP A 210 -19.15 -7.17 21.66
N GLY A 211 -18.14 -7.22 20.80
CA GLY A 211 -17.28 -8.41 20.64
C GLY A 211 -16.51 -8.78 21.92
N ARG A 212 -16.24 -7.80 22.79
CA ARG A 212 -15.43 -8.01 24.01
C ARG A 212 -16.24 -8.51 25.20
N THR A 213 -17.46 -8.00 25.35
CA THR A 213 -18.32 -8.33 26.50
C THR A 213 -19.43 -9.32 26.14
N GLY A 214 -19.82 -9.37 24.86
CA GLY A 214 -20.98 -10.09 24.38
C GLY A 214 -22.31 -9.42 24.70
N GLU A 215 -22.30 -8.24 25.34
CA GLU A 215 -23.52 -7.52 25.71
C GLU A 215 -24.08 -6.75 24.51
N PRO A 216 -25.43 -6.64 24.39
CA PRO A 216 -26.04 -5.82 23.35
C PRO A 216 -25.79 -4.33 23.61
N PHE A 217 -25.60 -3.54 22.56
CA PHE A 217 -25.56 -2.08 22.67
C PHE A 217 -26.93 -1.53 23.12
N ASP A 218 -26.91 -0.46 23.91
CA ASP A 218 -28.13 0.19 24.44
C ASP A 218 -29.12 0.63 23.36
N ASN A 219 -28.61 1.03 22.20
CA ASN A 219 -29.40 1.56 21.10
C ASN A 219 -29.15 0.75 19.82
N ARG A 220 -30.20 0.58 19.02
CA ARG A 220 -30.08 0.00 17.68
C ARG A 220 -29.22 0.88 16.77
N VAL A 221 -28.37 0.25 15.99
CA VAL A 221 -27.37 0.91 15.14
C VAL A 221 -27.72 0.68 13.67
N SER A 222 -27.48 1.70 12.83
CA SER A 222 -27.58 1.56 11.37
C SER A 222 -26.39 0.77 10.87
N VAL A 223 -26.65 -0.41 10.30
CA VAL A 223 -25.63 -1.29 9.74
C VAL A 223 -26.00 -1.59 8.30
N GLY A 224 -25.01 -1.53 7.41
CA GLY A 224 -25.25 -1.80 6.00
C GLY A 224 -24.00 -1.81 5.16
N VAL A 225 -24.20 -1.87 3.84
CA VAL A 225 -23.11 -2.00 2.88
C VAL A 225 -22.87 -0.66 2.21
N MET A 226 -21.70 -0.07 2.44
CA MET A 226 -21.26 1.17 1.82
C MET A 226 -20.05 0.91 0.94
N TYR A 227 -19.98 1.55 -0.23
CA TYR A 227 -18.81 1.42 -1.10
C TYR A 227 -17.67 2.33 -0.63
N MET A 228 -16.56 1.71 -0.25
CA MET A 228 -15.37 2.38 0.29
C MET A 228 -14.17 2.23 -0.65
N ILE A 229 -13.36 3.29 -0.72
CA ILE A 229 -12.19 3.41 -1.61
C ILE A 229 -10.96 3.74 -0.77
N LYS A 230 -9.84 3.06 -1.03
CA LYS A 230 -8.53 3.44 -0.52
C LYS A 230 -7.95 4.55 -1.41
N LEU A 231 -7.63 5.69 -0.80
CA LEU A 231 -6.89 6.75 -1.48
C LEU A 231 -5.39 6.40 -1.45
N ALA A 232 -4.69 6.76 -2.53
CA ALA A 232 -3.29 6.42 -2.77
C ALA A 232 -2.35 6.75 -1.60
#